data_AF-A0A067PHE3-F1
#
_entry.id   AF-A0A067PHE3-F1
#
_cell.length_a   1.000
_cell.length_b   1.000
_cell.length_c   1.000
_cell.angle_alpha   90.00
_cell.angle_beta   90.00
_cell.angle_gamma   90.00
#
_symmetry.space_group_name_H-M   'P 1'
#
loop_
_entity.id
_entity.type
_entity.pdbx_description
1 polymer ?
#
loop_
_entity_poly.entity_id
_entity_poly.type
_entity_poly.pdbx_seq_one_letter_code
_entity_poly.pdbx_strand_id
1 'polypeptide(L)'
;QDSQMSWWPKQSSWETSSFNTGFWSPAAESWFQKRLKEIRDGAAKVKSAGEWATALSVCKQTPKVRHRNELIHWEYLNHIPPS
;
A
#
# COMPACT_ATOMS: atom_id res chain seq x y z
N GLN A 1 8.24 12.44 -24.49
CA GLN A 1 7.78 12.08 -23.12
C GLN A 1 8.41 10.75 -22.77
N ASP A 2 9.31 10.74 -21.77
CA ASP A 2 10.02 9.55 -21.33
C ASP A 2 9.03 8.61 -20.62
N SER A 3 8.78 7.43 -21.18
CA SER A 3 8.01 6.38 -20.51
C SER A 3 8.85 5.87 -19.34
N GLN A 4 8.75 6.53 -18.20
CA GLN A 4 9.44 6.19 -16.96
C GLN A 4 8.92 4.85 -16.43
N MET A 5 9.47 3.76 -16.98
CA MET A 5 9.21 2.39 -16.54
C MET A 5 10.05 2.11 -15.30
N SER A 6 9.46 1.46 -14.30
CA SER A 6 10.15 1.16 -13.05
C SER A 6 9.69 -0.19 -12.49
N TRP A 7 10.57 -0.82 -11.71
CA TRP A 7 10.28 -2.05 -10.98
C TRP A 7 9.38 -1.84 -9.76
N TRP A 8 9.37 -0.60 -9.27
CA TRP A 8 8.59 -0.16 -8.12
C TRP A 8 7.70 1.04 -8.47
N PRO A 9 6.54 1.18 -7.83
CA PRO A 9 5.67 2.32 -8.05
C PRO A 9 6.31 3.61 -7.50
N LYS A 10 5.96 4.74 -8.10
CA LYS A 10 6.30 6.06 -7.56
C LYS A 10 5.46 6.35 -6.30
N GLN A 11 6.00 7.17 -5.41
CA GLN A 11 5.29 7.60 -4.20
C GLN A 11 3.89 8.12 -4.50
N SER A 12 3.73 8.98 -5.51
CA SER A 12 2.43 9.53 -5.91
C SER A 12 1.40 8.47 -6.31
N SER A 13 1.84 7.36 -6.91
CA SER A 13 0.98 6.22 -7.26
C SER A 13 0.67 5.32 -6.05
N TRP A 14 1.58 5.26 -5.08
CA TRP A 14 1.37 4.55 -3.83
C TRP A 14 0.40 5.30 -2.91
N GLU A 15 0.54 6.62 -2.82
CA GLU A 15 -0.28 7.48 -1.94
C GLU A 15 -1.76 7.47 -2.30
N THR A 16 -2.06 7.30 -3.59
CA THR A 16 -3.43 7.18 -4.12
C THR A 16 -3.99 5.76 -4.00
N SER A 17 -3.17 4.78 -3.62
CA SER A 17 -3.59 3.39 -3.47
C SER A 17 -4.27 3.14 -2.12
N SER A 18 -5.05 2.06 -2.06
CA SER A 18 -5.68 1.60 -0.83
C SER A 18 -4.70 1.07 0.22
N PHE A 19 -3.42 0.89 -0.14
CA PHE A 19 -2.36 0.46 0.79
C PHE A 19 -1.77 1.62 1.60
N ASN A 20 -2.04 2.88 1.20
CA ASN A 20 -1.61 4.07 1.94
C ASN A 20 -2.48 4.30 3.18
N THR A 21 -2.21 3.54 4.23
CA THR A 21 -2.91 3.63 5.52
C THR A 21 -2.21 4.55 6.53
N GLY A 22 -1.13 5.23 6.13
CA GLY A 22 -0.29 6.06 7.01
C GLY A 22 0.79 5.30 7.77
N PHE A 23 0.77 3.96 7.71
CA PHE A 23 1.81 3.08 8.23
C PHE A 23 2.01 1.88 7.29
N TRP A 24 3.11 1.15 7.47
CA TRP A 24 3.38 -0.07 6.73
C TRP A 24 2.48 -1.20 7.25
N SER A 25 1.32 -1.35 6.64
CA SER A 25 0.34 -2.36 7.03
C SER A 25 0.76 -3.78 6.61
N PRO A 26 0.25 -4.83 7.26
CA PRO A 26 0.49 -6.22 6.84
C PRO A 26 0.09 -6.49 5.38
N ALA A 27 -0.90 -5.76 4.87
CA ALA A 27 -1.33 -5.83 3.47
C ALA A 27 -0.29 -5.22 2.51
N ALA A 28 0.33 -4.10 2.90
CA ALA A 28 1.43 -3.49 2.15
C ALA A 28 2.66 -4.42 2.10
N GLU A 29 3.02 -5.03 3.24
CA GLU A 29 4.09 -6.03 3.31
C GLU A 29 3.81 -7.23 2.40
N SER A 30 2.61 -7.80 2.50
CA SER A 30 2.21 -8.97 1.68
C SER A 30 2.28 -8.67 0.19
N TRP A 31 1.84 -7.47 -0.22
CA TRP A 31 1.94 -7.01 -1.60
C TRP A 31 3.40 -6.87 -2.04
N PHE A 32 4.25 -6.26 -1.20
CA PHE A 32 5.67 -6.06 -1.49
C PHE A 32 6.41 -7.38 -1.66
N GLN A 33 6.22 -8.32 -0.72
CA GLN A 33 6.82 -9.65 -0.78
C GLN A 33 6.38 -10.44 -2.01
N LYS A 34 5.09 -10.39 -2.34
CA LYS A 34 4.57 -11.02 -3.56
C LYS A 34 5.25 -10.47 -4.79
N ARG A 35 5.32 -9.14 -4.92
CA ARG A 35 5.96 -8.48 -6.06
C ARG A 35 7.45 -8.79 -6.14
N LEU A 36 8.15 -8.78 -5.01
CA LEU A 36 9.57 -9.13 -4.93
C LEU A 36 9.80 -10.57 -5.39
N LYS A 37 8.92 -11.51 -5.01
CA LYS A 37 8.95 -12.89 -5.48
C LYS A 37 8.77 -12.97 -6.99
N GLU A 38 7.78 -12.28 -7.56
CA GLU A 38 7.55 -12.24 -9.01
C GLU A 38 8.76 -11.66 -9.77
N ILE A 39 9.46 -10.66 -9.22
CA ILE A 39 10.69 -10.11 -9.82
C ILE A 39 11.81 -11.16 -9.82
N ARG A 40 11.99 -11.85 -8.69
CA ARG A 40 13.03 -12.89 -8.56
C ARG A 40 12.79 -14.11 -9.44
N ASP A 41 11.52 -14.44 -9.66
CA ASP A 41 11.09 -15.54 -10.53
C ASP A 41 11.17 -15.16 -12.03
N GLY A 42 11.41 -13.89 -12.35
CA GLY A 42 11.39 -13.39 -13.74
C GLY A 42 9.98 -13.25 -14.34
N ALA A 43 8.94 -13.49 -13.55
CA ALA A 43 7.55 -13.36 -13.95
C ALA A 43 7.07 -11.89 -13.98
N ALA A 44 7.71 -11.00 -13.21
CA ALA A 44 7.35 -9.59 -13.18
C ALA A 44 7.90 -8.81 -14.38
N LYS A 45 7.08 -7.89 -14.88
CA LYS A 45 7.50 -6.87 -15.87
C LYS A 45 7.65 -5.51 -15.21
N VAL A 46 8.61 -4.71 -15.70
CA VAL A 46 8.66 -3.28 -15.42
C VAL A 46 7.34 -2.64 -15.84
N LYS A 47 6.87 -1.70 -15.04
CA LYS A 47 5.57 -1.06 -15.24
C LYS A 47 5.75 0.43 -15.43
N SER A 48 4.93 0.98 -16.31
CA SER A 48 4.75 2.43 -16.44
C SER A 48 3.89 2.99 -15.29
N ALA A 49 3.87 4.31 -15.13
CA ALA A 49 3.07 4.97 -14.10
C ALA A 49 1.56 4.62 -14.19
N GLY A 50 1.00 4.51 -15.39
CA GLY A 50 -0.39 4.12 -15.59
C GLY A 50 -0.66 2.66 -15.20
N GLU A 51 0.26 1.75 -15.51
CA GLU A 51 0.15 0.35 -15.07
C GLU A 51 0.30 0.19 -13.57
N TRP A 52 1.10 1.03 -12.92
CA TRP A 52 1.19 1.07 -11.46
C TRP A 52 -0.12 1.54 -10.84
N ALA A 53 -0.75 2.58 -11.39
CA ALA A 53 -2.06 3.04 -10.93
C ALA A 53 -3.10 1.90 -11.02
N THR A 54 -3.14 1.17 -12.14
CA THR A 54 -4.03 0.01 -12.28
C THR A 54 -3.67 -1.13 -11.32
N ALA A 55 -2.39 -1.49 -11.20
CA ALA A 55 -1.95 -2.58 -10.34
C ALA A 55 -2.20 -2.31 -8.85
N LEU A 56 -2.14 -1.05 -8.43
CA LEU A 56 -2.39 -0.60 -7.06
C LEU A 56 -3.87 -0.28 -6.80
N SER A 57 -4.68 -0.04 -7.84
CA SER A 57 -6.12 0.23 -7.73
C SER A 57 -6.98 -1.02 -7.48
N VAL A 58 -6.42 -2.23 -7.68
CA VAL A 58 -7.17 -3.51 -7.65
C VAL A 58 -7.65 -3.94 -6.25
N CYS A 59 -7.38 -3.19 -5.18
CA CYS A 59 -8.00 -3.46 -3.88
C CYS A 59 -9.37 -2.76 -3.71
N LYS A 60 -10.32 -2.98 -4.65
CA LYS A 60 -11.71 -2.46 -4.53
C LYS A 60 -12.54 -3.17 -3.44
N GLN A 61 -11.96 -4.10 -2.67
CA GLN A 61 -12.67 -4.90 -1.66
C GLN A 61 -12.35 -4.56 -0.19
N THR A 62 -11.62 -3.48 0.10
CA THR A 62 -11.46 -3.02 1.49
C THR A 62 -12.25 -1.74 1.73
N PRO A 63 -13.45 -1.82 2.34
CA PRO A 63 -14.18 -0.63 2.75
C PRO A 63 -13.36 0.12 3.82
N LYS A 64 -12.97 1.35 3.49
CA LYS A 64 -12.60 2.47 4.40
C LYS A 64 -12.05 2.05 5.79
N VAL A 65 -10.87 1.44 5.84
CA VAL A 65 -10.21 1.07 7.12
C VAL A 65 -9.65 2.29 7.87
N ARG A 66 -9.37 3.39 7.15
CA ARG A 66 -8.70 4.58 7.71
C ARG A 66 -9.47 5.21 8.89
N HIS A 67 -10.79 5.34 8.79
CA HIS A 67 -11.58 5.99 9.83
C HIS A 67 -11.71 5.13 11.11
N ARG A 68 -11.66 3.80 10.98
CA ARG A 68 -11.75 2.89 12.15
C ARG A 68 -10.42 2.82 12.92
N ASN A 69 -9.29 2.89 12.22
CA ASN A 69 -7.98 2.87 12.86
C ASN A 69 -7.68 4.15 13.67
N GLU A 70 -8.11 5.32 13.19
CA GLU A 70 -7.95 6.57 13.94
C GLU A 70 -8.72 6.55 15.27
N LEU A 71 -9.93 5.98 15.29
CA LEU A 71 -10.74 5.86 16.52
C LEU A 71 -10.12 4.93 17.56
N ILE A 72 -9.60 3.76 17.16
CA ILE A 72 -8.94 2.82 18.08
C ILE A 72 -7.65 3.44 18.65
N HIS A 73 -6.90 4.18 17.84
CA HIS A 73 -5.70 4.88 18.31
C HIS A 73 -6.03 5.92 19.39
N TRP A 74 -7.09 6.72 19.21
CA TRP A 74 -7.55 7.64 20.25
C TRP A 74 -8.09 6.92 21.49
N GLU A 75 -8.78 5.79 21.34
CA GLU A 75 -9.30 5.00 22.46
C GLU A 75 -8.16 4.38 23.31
N TYR A 76 -7.09 3.91 22.66
CA TYR A 76 -5.89 3.40 23.34
C TYR A 76 -5.12 4.48 24.12
N LEU A 77 -5.03 5.70 23.59
CA LEU A 77 -4.27 6.78 24.23
C LEU A 77 -4.99 7.40 25.45
N ASN A 78 -6.31 7.23 25.57
CA ASN A 78 -7.10 7.82 26.65
C ASN A 78 -7.37 6.88 27.83
N HIS A 79 -6.96 5.60 27.75
CA HIS A 79 -7.09 4.63 28.83
C HIS A 79 -5.70 4.16 29.32
N ILE A 80 -4.92 5.10 29.87
CA ILE A 80 -3.80 4.76 30.75
C ILE A 80 -4.36 4.67 32.18
N PRO A 81 -4.55 3.47 32.76
CA PRO A 81 -4.83 3.39 34.19
C PRO A 81 -3.60 3.91 34.94
N PRO A 82 -3.75 4.87 35.89
CA PRO A 82 -2.62 5.29 36.70
C PRO A 82 -2.14 4.12 37.56
N SER A 83 -0.81 3.97 37.62
CA SER A 83 -0.08 2.98 38.42
C SER A 83 -0.40 3.03 39.91
#